data_AF-A0A2G5SFD1-F1
#
_entry.id   AF-A0A2G5SFD1-F1
#
_cell.length_a   1.000
_cell.length_b   1.000
_cell.length_c   1.000
_cell.angle_alpha   90.00
_cell.angle_beta   90.00
_cell.angle_gamma   90.00
#
_symmetry.space_group_name_H-M   'P 1'
#
loop_
_entity.id
_entity.type
_entity.pdbx_description
1 polymer ?
#
loop_
_entity_poly.entity_id
_entity_poly.type
_entity_poly.pdbx_seq_one_letter_code
_entity_poly.pdbx_strand_id
1 'polypeptide(L)'
;MSLEIPATVFDDVEMMLYALMAIRKCYPFSVESLEDRNDLKKKFHAHPQDYLGRNNRFLVPFAQLLFAQQGRRAIDYPVLIDSMKKSSKFNDRMPFIVHFGRRGRISIE
;
A
#
# COMPACT_ATOMS: atom_id res chain seq x y z
N MET A 1 -21.73 -23.40 -3.48
CA MET A 1 -22.09 -21.97 -3.51
C MET A 1 -20.96 -21.20 -2.85
N SER A 2 -20.11 -20.53 -3.63
CA SER A 2 -19.17 -19.56 -3.09
C SER A 2 -19.98 -18.37 -2.58
N LEU A 3 -19.89 -18.08 -1.29
CA LEU A 3 -20.36 -16.81 -0.74
C LEU A 3 -19.53 -15.71 -1.40
N GLU A 4 -20.11 -15.00 -2.37
CA GLU A 4 -19.53 -13.78 -2.92
C GLU A 4 -19.60 -12.72 -1.82
N ILE A 5 -18.53 -12.62 -1.03
CA ILE A 5 -18.35 -11.52 -0.10
C ILE A 5 -18.15 -10.28 -0.97
N PRO A 6 -19.04 -9.28 -0.89
CA PRO A 6 -18.89 -8.08 -1.70
C PRO A 6 -17.60 -7.36 -1.32
N ALA A 7 -16.83 -6.96 -2.32
CA ALA A 7 -15.65 -6.13 -2.12
C ALA A 7 -16.05 -4.83 -1.40
N THR A 8 -15.26 -4.47 -0.41
CA THR A 8 -15.47 -3.30 0.43
C THR A 8 -14.49 -2.19 0.05
N VAL A 9 -14.81 -0.98 0.49
CA VAL A 9 -13.89 0.16 0.38
C VAL A 9 -12.53 -0.14 1.05
N PHE A 10 -12.49 -0.96 2.10
CA PHE A 10 -11.23 -1.36 2.72
C PHE A 10 -10.40 -2.24 1.78
N ASP A 11 -11.03 -3.14 1.03
CA ASP A 11 -10.36 -3.97 0.05
C ASP A 11 -9.73 -3.12 -1.06
N ASP A 12 -10.41 -2.05 -1.51
CA ASP A 12 -9.85 -1.11 -2.50
C ASP A 12 -8.61 -0.39 -1.97
N VAL A 13 -8.65 0.11 -0.73
CA VAL A 13 -7.53 0.85 -0.13
C VAL A 13 -6.36 -0.09 0.22
N GLU A 14 -6.65 -1.33 0.62
CA GLU A 14 -5.64 -2.37 0.82
C GLU A 14 -5.00 -2.77 -0.51
N MET A 15 -5.79 -2.91 -1.58
CA MET A 15 -5.27 -3.14 -2.93
C MET A 15 -4.40 -1.99 -3.43
N MET A 16 -4.75 -0.74 -3.10
CA MET A 16 -3.89 0.42 -3.37
C MET A 16 -2.56 0.35 -2.61
N LEU A 17 -2.56 -0.07 -1.34
CA LEU A 17 -1.33 -0.31 -0.59
C LEU A 17 -0.44 -1.36 -1.29
N TYR A 18 -1.03 -2.46 -1.75
CA TYR A 18 -0.30 -3.48 -2.51
C TYR A 18 0.23 -2.97 -3.85
N ALA A 19 -0.51 -2.12 -4.54
CA ALA A 19 -0.04 -1.48 -5.77
C ALA A 19 1.19 -0.58 -5.51
N LEU A 20 1.17 0.21 -4.42
CA LEU A 20 2.30 1.04 -4.02
C LEU A 20 3.53 0.20 -3.65
N MET A 21 3.33 -0.92 -2.95
CA MET A 21 4.39 -1.89 -2.67
C MET A 21 4.98 -2.46 -3.97
N ALA A 22 4.14 -2.84 -4.94
CA ALA A 22 4.57 -3.39 -6.22
C ALA A 22 5.37 -2.38 -7.06
N ILE A 23 4.94 -1.11 -7.13
CA ILE A 23 5.68 -0.02 -7.79
C ILE A 23 7.11 0.09 -7.24
N ARG A 24 7.25 -0.14 -5.93
CA ARG A 24 8.52 -0.12 -5.20
C ARG A 24 9.23 -1.48 -5.14
N LYS A 25 8.76 -2.46 -5.92
CA LYS A 25 9.29 -3.82 -6.00
C LYS A 25 9.32 -4.55 -4.66
N CYS A 26 8.31 -4.32 -3.82
CA CYS A 26 8.14 -4.99 -2.53
C CYS A 26 7.07 -6.08 -2.65
N TYR A 27 7.50 -7.35 -2.60
CA TYR A 27 6.63 -8.51 -2.80
C TYR A 27 6.72 -9.50 -1.63
N PRO A 28 6.38 -9.10 -0.40
CA PRO A 28 6.51 -9.95 0.79
C PRO A 28 5.60 -11.20 0.75
N PHE A 29 4.64 -11.26 -0.17
CA PHE A 29 3.66 -12.35 -0.31
C PHE A 29 3.88 -13.19 -1.57
N SER A 30 5.06 -13.12 -2.18
CA SER A 30 5.41 -13.86 -3.39
C SER A 30 5.73 -15.32 -3.08
N VAL A 31 4.70 -16.08 -2.71
CA VAL A 31 4.76 -17.52 -2.44
C VAL A 31 3.82 -18.27 -3.38
N GLU A 32 4.14 -19.55 -3.64
CA GLU A 32 3.40 -20.42 -4.56
C GLU A 32 2.04 -20.83 -4.00
N SER A 33 2.00 -21.20 -2.71
CA SER A 33 0.77 -21.63 -2.04
C SER A 33 -0.15 -20.45 -1.71
N LEU A 34 -1.45 -20.62 -1.98
CA LEU A 34 -2.47 -19.66 -1.59
C LEU A 34 -2.62 -19.57 -0.06
N GLU A 35 -2.45 -20.69 0.64
CA GLU A 35 -2.57 -20.76 2.11
C GLU A 35 -1.44 -19.96 2.76
N ASP A 36 -0.20 -20.16 2.33
CA ASP A 36 0.96 -19.42 2.82
C ASP A 36 0.84 -17.93 2.54
N ARG A 37 0.30 -17.57 1.35
CA ARG A 37 0.05 -16.17 1.00
C ARG A 37 -0.94 -15.51 1.96
N ASN A 38 -2.02 -16.22 2.28
CA ASN A 38 -3.04 -15.73 3.19
C ASN A 38 -2.50 -15.61 4.64
N ASP A 39 -1.68 -16.55 5.07
CA ASP A 39 -1.01 -16.48 6.38
C ASP A 39 -0.06 -15.28 6.48
N LEU A 40 0.75 -15.04 5.44
CA LEU A 40 1.63 -13.87 5.38
C LEU A 40 0.85 -12.55 5.38
N LYS A 41 -0.30 -12.48 4.68
CA LYS A 41 -1.18 -11.30 4.73
C LYS A 41 -1.74 -11.07 6.14
N LYS A 42 -2.17 -12.12 6.85
CA LYS A 42 -2.64 -12.00 8.24
C LYS A 42 -1.54 -11.47 9.16
N LYS A 43 -0.31 -11.97 9.02
CA LYS A 43 0.84 -11.49 9.79
C LYS A 43 1.19 -10.05 9.43
N PHE A 44 1.07 -9.67 8.16
CA PHE A 44 1.25 -8.30 7.71
C PHE A 44 0.22 -7.34 8.32
N HIS A 45 -1.04 -7.75 8.44
CA HIS A 45 -2.09 -6.94 9.09
C HIS A 45 -1.74 -6.66 10.56
N ALA A 46 -1.15 -7.63 11.26
CA ALA A 46 -0.73 -7.46 12.65
C ALA A 46 0.55 -6.61 12.78
N HIS A 47 1.55 -6.85 11.92
CA HIS A 47 2.90 -6.30 12.06
C HIS A 47 3.47 -5.83 10.70
N PRO A 48 2.95 -4.75 10.11
CA PRO A 48 3.34 -4.34 8.76
C PRO A 48 4.82 -3.94 8.65
N GLN A 49 5.43 -3.48 9.73
CA GLN A 49 6.86 -3.10 9.79
C GLN A 49 7.82 -4.25 9.52
N ASP A 50 7.41 -5.49 9.76
CA ASP A 50 8.26 -6.68 9.58
C ASP A 50 8.35 -7.09 8.10
N TYR A 51 7.38 -6.64 7.28
CA TYR A 51 7.27 -6.96 5.86
C TYR A 51 7.64 -5.77 4.96
N LEU A 52 7.47 -4.54 5.45
CA LEU A 52 7.85 -3.33 4.74
C LEU A 52 9.34 -3.02 4.96
N GLY A 53 10.17 -3.52 4.04
CA GLY A 53 11.61 -3.27 4.04
C GLY A 53 11.98 -1.78 4.04
N ARG A 54 13.26 -1.45 4.27
CA ARG A 54 13.77 -0.08 4.48
C ARG A 54 13.22 0.97 3.50
N ASN A 55 13.13 0.61 2.21
CA ASN A 55 12.69 1.50 1.12
C ASN A 55 11.17 1.76 1.09
N ASN A 56 10.40 1.03 1.89
CA ASN A 56 8.94 1.08 2.01
C ASN A 56 8.48 1.39 3.44
N ARG A 57 9.41 1.70 4.36
CA ARG A 57 9.07 2.08 5.74
C ARG A 57 8.12 3.27 5.84
N PHE A 58 8.10 4.14 4.83
CA PHE A 58 7.13 5.24 4.75
C PHE A 58 5.68 4.77 4.64
N LEU A 59 5.42 3.54 4.17
CA LEU A 59 4.09 2.95 4.12
C LEU A 59 3.63 2.37 5.47
N VAL A 60 4.53 2.17 6.44
CA VAL A 60 4.20 1.55 7.73
C VAL A 60 3.11 2.31 8.49
N PRO A 61 3.21 3.65 8.68
CA PRO A 61 2.17 4.40 9.39
C PRO A 61 0.81 4.31 8.70
N PHE A 62 0.81 4.34 7.36
CA PHE A 62 -0.41 4.20 6.57
C PHE A 62 -1.04 2.81 6.74
N ALA A 63 -0.25 1.74 6.64
CA ALA A 63 -0.74 0.37 6.81
C ALA A 63 -1.34 0.15 8.20
N GLN A 64 -0.64 0.58 9.26
CA GLN A 64 -1.13 0.49 10.63
C GLN A 64 -2.45 1.23 10.82
N LEU A 65 -2.56 2.44 10.26
CA LEU A 65 -3.76 3.26 10.35
C LEU A 65 -4.93 2.62 9.58
N LEU A 66 -4.69 2.10 8.37
CA LEU A 66 -5.70 1.40 7.57
C LEU A 66 -6.27 0.20 8.34
N PHE A 67 -5.42 -0.68 8.88
CA PHE A 67 -5.86 -1.88 9.58
C PHE A 67 -6.55 -1.55 10.90
N ALA A 68 -6.14 -0.48 11.60
CA ALA A 68 -6.85 0.02 12.78
C ALA A 68 -8.26 0.54 12.43
N GLN A 69 -8.42 1.21 11.29
CA GLN A 69 -9.72 1.70 10.79
C GLN A 69 -10.62 0.55 10.31
N GLN A 70 -10.05 -0.48 9.69
CA GLN A 70 -10.79 -1.69 9.29
C GLN A 70 -11.41 -2.40 10.50
N GLY A 71 -10.66 -2.51 11.61
CA GLY A 71 -11.20 -3.04 12.87
C GLY A 71 -12.38 -2.23 13.43
N ARG A 72 -12.45 -0.93 13.12
CA ARG A 72 -13.55 -0.01 13.51
C ARG A 72 -14.66 0.09 12.46
N ARG A 73 -14.50 -0.56 11.30
CA ARG A 73 -15.42 -0.51 10.15
C ARG A 73 -15.76 0.90 9.67
N ALA A 74 -14.85 1.85 9.85
CA ALA A 74 -15.01 3.24 9.43
C ALA A 74 -13.71 3.75 8.82
N ILE A 75 -13.78 4.23 7.57
CA ILE A 75 -12.62 4.77 6.85
C ILE A 75 -12.57 6.29 6.96
N ASP A 76 -11.41 6.81 7.32
CA ASP A 76 -11.11 8.24 7.40
C ASP A 76 -9.97 8.55 6.40
N TYR A 77 -10.38 8.90 5.18
CA TYR A 77 -9.45 9.23 4.10
C TYR A 77 -8.56 10.43 4.39
N PRO A 78 -9.05 11.57 4.94
CA PRO A 78 -8.19 12.68 5.34
C PRO A 78 -7.00 12.25 6.21
N VAL A 79 -7.24 11.42 7.23
CA VAL A 79 -6.17 10.96 8.12
C VAL A 79 -5.20 10.01 7.41
N LEU A 80 -5.71 9.13 6.54
CA LEU A 80 -4.88 8.25 5.72
C LEU A 80 -3.97 9.04 4.76
N ILE A 81 -4.50 10.05 4.09
CA ILE A 81 -3.76 10.93 3.18
C ILE A 81 -2.71 11.73 3.97
N ASP A 82 -3.09 12.33 5.09
CA ASP A 82 -2.17 13.10 5.94
C ASP A 82 -1.02 12.22 6.47
N SER A 83 -1.31 10.99 6.88
CA SER A 83 -0.30 10.00 7.26
C SER A 83 0.72 9.77 6.12
N MET A 84 0.24 9.60 4.88
CA MET A 84 1.11 9.41 3.72
C MET A 84 1.94 10.64 3.41
N LYS A 85 1.36 11.85 3.48
CA LYS A 85 2.10 13.09 3.26
C LYS A 85 3.26 13.23 4.25
N LYS A 86 3.00 12.95 5.52
CA LYS A 86 4.00 13.03 6.60
C LYS A 86 5.12 12.01 6.46
N SER A 87 4.82 10.80 6.02
CA SER A 87 5.80 9.72 5.95
C SER A 87 6.62 9.70 4.65
N SER A 88 6.09 10.20 3.53
CA SER A 88 6.68 10.04 2.20
C SER A 88 7.67 11.13 1.76
N LYS A 89 8.07 12.05 2.66
CA LYS A 89 8.79 13.29 2.30
C LYS A 89 8.04 14.08 1.20
N PHE A 90 6.71 14.12 1.31
CA PHE A 90 5.86 14.76 0.32
C PHE A 90 6.21 16.25 0.21
N ASN A 91 6.30 16.74 -1.03
CA ASN A 91 6.52 18.14 -1.33
C ASN A 91 5.41 18.60 -2.28
N ASP A 92 4.36 19.22 -1.73
CA ASP A 92 3.21 19.75 -2.46
C ASP A 92 3.61 20.79 -3.54
N ARG A 93 4.83 21.32 -3.47
CA ARG A 93 5.38 22.31 -4.42
C ARG A 93 6.29 21.68 -5.48
N MET A 94 6.59 20.38 -5.38
CA MET A 94 7.42 19.72 -6.37
C MET A 94 6.59 19.59 -7.66
N PRO A 95 7.02 20.20 -8.78
CA PRO A 95 6.32 20.03 -10.04
C PRO A 95 6.38 18.56 -10.44
N PHE A 96 5.27 18.04 -10.95
CA PHE A 96 5.25 16.72 -11.58
C PHE A 96 5.97 16.82 -12.92
N ILE A 97 7.17 16.24 -13.03
CA ILE A 97 7.97 16.34 -14.25
C ILE A 97 7.90 15.02 -15.02
N VAL A 98 7.34 15.09 -16.24
CA VAL A 98 7.35 13.98 -17.19
C VAL A 98 8.50 14.18 -18.16
N HIS A 99 9.49 13.31 -18.10
CA HIS A 99 10.61 13.29 -19.02
C HIS A 99 10.33 12.35 -20.18
N PHE A 100 10.46 12.86 -21.41
CA PHE A 100 10.39 12.06 -22.63
C PHE A 100 11.80 11.75 -23.13
N GLY A 101 12.29 10.57 -22.77
CA GLY A 101 13.58 10.05 -23.22
C GLY A 101 13.56 9.58 -24.68
N ARG A 102 14.75 9.48 -25.29
CA ARG A 102 14.91 8.89 -26.62
C ARG A 102 14.35 7.45 -26.65
N ARG A 103 13.71 7.07 -27.76
CA ARG A 103 13.00 5.78 -27.95
C ARG A 103 11.72 5.60 -27.13
N GLY A 104 11.01 6.68 -26.79
CA GLY A 104 9.69 6.60 -26.16
C GLY A 104 9.71 6.19 -24.69
N ARG A 105 10.86 6.30 -24.01
CA ARG A 105 10.94 6.09 -22.56
C ARG A 105 10.31 7.28 -21.85
N ILE A 106 9.33 7.03 -21.00
CA ILE A 106 8.74 8.04 -20.10
C ILE A 106 9.32 7.80 -18.70
N SER A 107 9.86 8.84 -18.06
CA SER A 107 10.20 8.82 -16.63
C SER A 107 9.51 9.96 -15.91
N ILE A 108 9.19 9.73 -14.63
CA ILE A 108 8.45 10.65 -13.77
C ILE A 108 9.36 11.03 -12.60
N GLU A 109 9.54 12.33 -12.36
CA GLU A 109 10.18 12.90 -11.17
C GLU A 109 9.18 13.65 -10.31
#